data_AF-R6ZSS2-F1
#
_entry.id   AF-R6ZSS2-F1
#
_cell.length_a   1.000
_cell.length_b   1.000
_cell.length_c   1.000
_cell.angle_alpha   90.00
_cell.angle_beta   90.00
_cell.angle_gamma   90.00
#
_symmetry.space_group_name_H-M   'P 1'
#
loop_
_entity.id
_entity.type
_entity.pdbx_description
1 polymer ?
#
loop_
_entity_poly.entity_id
_entity_poly.type
_entity_poly.pdbx_seq_one_letter_code
_entity_poly.pdbx_strand_id
1 'polypeptide(L)' 'MKIQIDRKKKILLLKWLQNGFIETNDIPELNEIRDNWFLTLMKETDAAITAEENNNIVENIKIKDYGSK' A
#
# COMPACT_ATOMS: atom_id res chain seq x y z
N MET A 1 -16.92 -3.81 -6.14
CA MET A 1 -16.56 -4.21 -7.52
C MET A 1 -15.51 -5.30 -7.45
N LYS A 2 -15.59 -6.36 -8.27
CA LYS A 2 -14.59 -7.45 -8.31
C LYS A 2 -13.95 -7.47 -9.69
N ILE A 3 -12.63 -7.54 -9.75
CA ILE A 3 -11.87 -7.64 -11.01
C ILE A 3 -11.24 -9.03 -11.06
N GLN A 4 -11.38 -9.72 -12.20
CA GLN A 4 -10.73 -11.01 -12.39
C GLN A 4 -9.22 -10.83 -12.63
N ILE A 5 -8.43 -11.68 -11.98
CA ILE A 5 -6.98 -11.71 -12.10
C ILE A 5 -6.62 -12.95 -12.91
N ASP A 6 -5.96 -12.76 -14.05
CA ASP A 6 -5.45 -13.88 -14.86
C ASP A 6 -4.22 -14.55 -14.19
N ARG A 7 -3.81 -15.69 -14.74
CA ARG A 7 -2.70 -16.48 -14.19
C ARG A 7 -1.38 -15.69 -14.14
N LYS A 8 -1.09 -14.86 -15.15
CA LYS A 8 0.17 -14.09 -15.22
C LYS A 8 0.20 -13.03 -14.13
N LYS A 9 -0.89 -12.26 -13.99
CA LYS A 9 -1.06 -11.27 -12.93
C LYS A 9 -1.01 -11.91 -11.55
N LYS A 10 -1.61 -13.10 -11.38
CA LYS A 10 -1.57 -13.85 -10.11
C LYS A 10 -0.15 -14.22 -9.71
N ILE A 11 0.63 -14.79 -10.63
CA ILE A 11 2.03 -15.18 -10.37
C ILE A 11 2.85 -13.94 -10.01
N LEU A 12 2.66 -12.84 -10.73
CA LEU A 12 3.38 -11.60 -10.48
C LEU A 12 3.13 -11.04 -9.08
N LEU A 13 1.85 -10.93 -8.69
CA LEU A 13 1.46 -10.45 -7.36
C LEU A 13 2.06 -11.33 -6.24
N LEU A 14 2.03 -12.66 -6.41
CA LEU A 14 2.61 -13.57 -5.43
C LEU A 14 4.13 -13.39 -5.30
N LYS A 15 4.84 -13.20 -6.42
CA LYS A 15 6.29 -12.93 -6.42
C LYS A 15 6.61 -11.65 -5.66
N TRP A 16 5.85 -10.57 -5.89
CA TRP A 16 6.05 -9.31 -5.16
C TRP A 16 5.77 -9.45 -3.67
N LEU A 17 4.66 -10.10 -3.30
CA LEU A 17 4.33 -10.36 -1.89
C LEU A 17 5.40 -11.19 -1.19
N GLN A 18 5.97 -12.19 -1.86
CA GLN A 18 7.03 -13.02 -1.32
C GLN A 18 8.34 -12.23 -1.12
N ASN A 19 8.67 -11.32 -2.04
CA ASN A 19 9.92 -10.56 -2.00
C ASN A 19 9.83 -9.29 -1.15
N GLY A 20 8.62 -8.82 -0.82
CA GLY A 20 8.40 -7.58 -0.07
C GLY A 20 8.62 -6.30 -0.89
N PHE A 21 8.85 -6.41 -2.20
CA PHE A 21 9.05 -5.28 -3.10
C PHE A 21 8.32 -5.49 -4.42
N ILE A 22 7.89 -4.39 -5.02
CA ILE A 22 7.33 -4.35 -6.37
C ILE A 22 8.48 -4.13 -7.35
N GLU A 23 8.68 -5.07 -8.27
CA GLU A 23 9.67 -4.96 -9.34
C GLU A 23 9.02 -4.25 -10.54
N THR A 24 9.35 -2.97 -10.73
CA THR A 24 8.73 -2.15 -11.79
C THR A 24 9.11 -2.62 -13.20
N ASN A 25 10.21 -3.36 -13.35
CA ASN A 25 10.58 -3.99 -14.62
C ASN A 25 9.64 -5.14 -15.02
N ASP A 26 8.90 -5.73 -14.08
CA ASP A 26 7.95 -6.80 -14.39
C ASP A 26 6.70 -6.26 -15.13
N ILE A 27 6.46 -4.95 -15.11
CA ILE A 27 5.39 -4.28 -15.86
C ILE A 27 6.00 -3.12 -16.67
N PRO A 28 6.57 -3.39 -17.86
CA PRO A 28 7.27 -2.39 -18.66
C PRO A 28 6.39 -1.18 -19.01
N GLU A 29 5.07 -1.37 -19.11
CA GLU A 29 4.10 -0.31 -19.38
C GLU A 29 4.11 0.78 -18.29
N LEU A 30 4.54 0.45 -17.07
CA LEU A 30 4.71 1.39 -15.96
C LEU A 30 5.90 2.33 -16.14
N ASN A 31 6.86 1.97 -17.00
CA ASN A 31 8.07 2.73 -17.25
C ASN A 31 7.95 3.67 -18.45
N GLU A 32 6.92 3.49 -19.30
CA GLU A 32 6.72 4.26 -20.53
C GLU A 32 5.92 5.56 -20.30
N ILE A 33 5.14 5.64 -19.22
CA ILE A 33 4.24 6.77 -18.95
C ILE A 33 4.72 7.55 -17.73
N ARG A 34 4.98 8.85 -17.93
CA ARG A 34 5.44 9.82 -16.92
C ARG A 34 4.51 9.90 -15.70
N ASP A 35 3.22 9.69 -15.91
CA ASP A 35 2.17 9.73 -14.89
C ASP A 35 1.54 8.33 -14.72
N ASN A 36 2.30 7.47 -14.05
CA ASN A 36 1.87 6.11 -13.78
C ASN A 36 0.86 6.08 -12.61
N TRP A 37 -0.41 5.84 -12.93
CA TRP A 37 -1.49 5.72 -11.95
C TRP A 37 -1.22 4.69 -10.85
N PHE A 38 -0.51 3.61 -11.17
CA PHE A 38 -0.14 2.61 -10.18
C PHE A 38 0.84 3.18 -9.14
N LEU A 39 1.85 3.94 -9.57
CA LEU A 39 2.78 4.61 -8.65
C LEU A 39 2.07 5.67 -7.80
N THR A 40 1.14 6.42 -8.39
CA THR A 40 0.33 7.40 -7.65
C THR A 40 -0.51 6.71 -6.58
N LEU A 41 -1.21 5.62 -6.92
CA LEU A 41 -2.00 4.83 -5.98
C LEU A 41 -1.16 4.26 -4.83
N MET A 42 0.05 3.76 -5.12
CA MET A 42 0.94 3.25 -4.07
C MET A 42 1.35 4.36 -3.09
N LYS A 43 1.69 5.55 -3.59
CA LYS A 43 2.04 6.70 -2.73
C LYS A 43 0.87 7.16 -1.87
N GLU A 44 -0.34 7.21 -2.44
CA GLU A 44 -1.54 7.57 -1.70
C GLU A 44 -1.88 6.52 -0.63
N THR A 45 -1.66 5.23 -0.93
CA THR A 45 -1.85 4.13 0.02
C THR A 45 -0.89 4.25 1.20
N ASP A 46 0.39 4.49 0.96
CA ASP A 46 1.39 4.67 2.02
C ASP A 46 1.05 5.87 2.91
N ALA A 47 0.61 6.97 2.32
CA ALA A 47 0.17 8.16 3.05
C ALA A 47 -1.07 7.87 3.91
N ALA A 48 -2.04 7.11 3.39
CA ALA A 48 -3.24 6.72 4.13
C ALA A 48 -2.91 5.80 5.32
N ILE A 49 -2.05 4.80 5.12
CA ILE A 49 -1.60 3.89 6.18
C ILE A 49 -0.89 4.68 7.28
N THR A 50 0.03 5.57 6.91
CA THR A 50 0.76 6.42 7.86
C THR A 50 -0.20 7.29 8.68
N ALA A 51 -1.24 7.85 8.04
CA ALA A 51 -2.25 8.64 8.73
C ALA A 51 -3.08 7.81 9.73
N GLU A 52 -3.46 6.58 9.35
CA GLU A 52 -4.19 5.65 10.23
C GLU A 52 -3.36 5.23 11.44
N GLU A 53 -2.08 4.88 11.23
CA GLU A 53 -1.14 4.55 12.31
C GLU A 53 -0.99 5.71 13.31
N ASN A 54 -0.84 6.94 12.80
CA ASN A 54 -0.75 8.13 13.64
C ASN A 54 -2.02 8.38 14.45
N ASN A 55 -3.20 8.18 13.87
CA ASN A 55 -4.48 8.31 14.58
C ASN A 55 -4.59 7.29 15.71
N ASN A 56 -4.21 6.03 15.46
CA ASN A 56 -4.21 4.97 16.47
C ASN A 56 -3.24 5.29 17.63
N ILE A 57 -2.08 5.88 17.36
CA ILE A 57 -1.14 6.33 18.41
C ILE A 57 -1.78 7.44 19.27
N VAL A 58 -2.42 8.42 18.65
CA VAL A 58 -3.06 9.54 19.35
C VAL A 58 -4.20 9.07 20.25
N GLU A 59 -5.03 8.13 19.79
CA GLU A 59 -6.09 7.53 20.61
C GLU A 59 -5.53 6.78 21.82
N ASN A 60 -4.46 6.01 21.63
CA ASN A 60 -3.81 5.28 22.72
C ASN A 60 -3.19 6.20 23.78
N ILE A 61 -2.66 7.37 23.41
CA ILE A 61 -2.16 8.38 24.37
C ILE A 61 -3.33 8.94 25.18
N LYS A 62 -4.43 9.34 24.52
CA LYS A 62 -5.62 9.85 25.21
C LYS A 62 -6.14 8.87 26.25
N ILE A 63 -6.27 7.58 25.91
CA ILE A 63 -6.76 6.56 26.84
C ILE A 63 -5.86 6.45 28.09
N LYS A 64 -4.54 6.53 27.93
CA LYS A 64 -3.59 6.49 29.06
C LYS A 64 -3.71 7.71 29.97
N ASP A 65 -3.91 8.89 29.40
CA ASP A 65 -4.06 10.14 30.16
C ASP A 65 -5.39 10.23 30.91
N TYR A 66 -6.47 9.62 30.38
CA TYR A 66 -7.77 9.54 31.06
C TYR A 66 -7.89 8.38 32.07
N GLY A 67 -6.97 7.41 32.06
CA GLY A 67 -6.92 6.28 32.99
C GLY A 67 -6.07 6.50 34.25
N SER A 68 -5.37 7.63 34.37
CA SER A 68 -4.69 8.05 35.61
C SER A 68 -5.59 8.95 36.46
N LYS A 69 -6.60 8.37 37.09
CA LYS A 69 -7.31 8.93 38.24
C LYS A 69 -7.64 7.85 39.25
#